data_AF-A0A2V4E453-F1
#
_entry.id   AF-A0A2V4E453-F1
#
_cell.length_a   1.000
_cell.length_b   1.000
_cell.length_c   1.000
_cell.angle_alpha   90.00
_cell.angle_beta   90.00
_cell.angle_gamma   90.00
#
_symmetry.space_group_name_H-M   'P 1'
#
loop_
_entity.id
_entity.type
_entity.pdbx_description
1 polymer ?
#
loop_
_entity_poly.entity_id
_entity_poly.type
_entity_poly.pdbx_seq_one_letter_code
_entity_poly.pdbx_strand_id
1 'polypeptide(L)'
;MIGHLIINYESEWYADEALTKWNEIDDLLEEEKQKQKNLIEKQLDENNITIPYKRDHALSMVDDVHEKTKSIWQLEKEQRIKPSLWWLEVALSQATLSSNNQTPQTPALSNLSADGKAWFIHPVSVMGRFISPGIVTYHIYHDGKIEKHIPQEISKDYKQKYKYVYHDEKNNEHEICICDWHTTKEKANGVVISAPNRKDPNIIEYKENLKEGNTQKRVKFKNGDIAEYGNHPKKGLIWRRYKALNKSVEIVRMPDEINYSKGNVKVRYSFSNTKRRYTGPSALAGFIGALAETGLHLTTTGSCFAEGSCFPSAEHVNGKSVDTLYSNDNDEQKFINSMHKFNFNKQRTGKNKKKFDNAIQDLDGTLHDDHLHSEFKAGSIKEIIL
;
A
#
# COMPACT_ATOMS: atom_id res chain seq x y z
N MET A 1 -10.79 20.89 8.26
CA MET A 1 -11.43 22.16 8.67
C MET A 1 -10.77 22.75 9.92
N ILE A 2 -10.49 21.94 10.96
CA ILE A 2 -9.62 22.32 12.11
C ILE A 2 -8.28 22.93 11.70
N GLY A 3 -7.63 22.40 10.66
CA GLY A 3 -6.37 22.97 10.14
C GLY A 3 -6.48 24.42 9.65
N HIS A 4 -7.62 24.85 9.09
CA HIS A 4 -7.82 26.24 8.66
C HIS A 4 -8.08 27.20 9.83
N LEU A 5 -8.70 26.71 10.92
CA LEU A 5 -8.86 27.47 12.16
C LEU A 5 -7.51 27.67 12.87
N ILE A 6 -6.65 26.65 12.87
CA ILE A 6 -5.31 26.73 13.48
C ILE A 6 -4.41 27.72 12.69
N ILE A 7 -4.41 27.67 11.36
CA ILE A 7 -3.61 28.56 10.49
C ILE A 7 -3.94 30.05 10.68
N ASN A 8 -5.22 30.41 10.85
CA ASN A 8 -5.61 31.82 11.07
C ASN A 8 -5.19 32.35 12.44
N TYR A 9 -5.03 31.45 13.40
CA TYR A 9 -4.66 31.79 14.76
C TYR A 9 -3.12 31.80 14.94
N GLU A 10 -2.37 31.00 14.17
CA GLU A 10 -0.90 30.90 14.18
C GLU A 10 -0.13 32.22 13.95
N SER A 11 -0.78 33.30 13.53
CA SER A 11 -0.14 34.62 13.35
C SER A 11 0.00 35.44 14.63
N GLU A 12 -0.73 35.13 15.70
CA GLU A 12 -0.64 35.85 16.98
C GLU A 12 -0.92 34.91 18.16
N TRP A 13 0.12 34.34 18.78
CA TRP A 13 -0.08 33.65 20.06
C TRP A 13 0.92 34.05 21.14
N TYR A 14 0.32 34.60 22.19
CA TYR A 14 0.79 34.74 23.55
C TYR A 14 0.49 33.42 24.29
N ALA A 15 1.48 32.82 24.95
CA ALA A 15 1.26 31.70 25.85
C ALA A 15 1.49 32.18 27.29
N ASP A 16 0.42 32.42 28.03
CA ASP A 16 0.45 32.61 29.47
C ASP A 16 0.51 31.28 30.21
N GLU A 17 0.98 31.34 31.46
CA GLU A 17 0.95 30.20 32.39
C GLU A 17 -0.47 29.66 32.59
N ALA A 18 -1.49 30.52 32.49
CA ALA A 18 -2.90 30.13 32.59
C ALA A 18 -3.44 29.46 31.31
N LEU A 19 -2.64 29.38 30.24
CA LEU A 19 -3.00 28.77 28.95
C LEU A 19 -4.34 29.26 28.39
N THR A 20 -4.72 30.51 28.67
CA THR A 20 -6.08 31.05 28.42
C THR A 20 -6.51 30.86 26.97
N LYS A 21 -5.58 31.10 26.07
CA LYS A 21 -5.71 30.97 24.63
C LYS A 21 -5.80 29.52 24.12
N TRP A 22 -5.15 28.58 24.80
CA TRP A 22 -5.28 27.15 24.52
C TRP A 22 -6.55 26.55 25.11
N ASN A 23 -7.14 27.18 26.13
CA ASN A 23 -8.44 26.80 26.67
C ASN A 23 -9.59 27.18 25.71
N GLU A 24 -9.44 28.20 24.86
CA GLU A 24 -10.39 28.49 23.77
C GLU A 24 -10.50 27.31 22.77
N ILE A 25 -9.43 26.51 22.62
CA ILE A 25 -9.47 25.29 21.79
C ILE A 25 -10.30 24.18 22.46
N ASP A 26 -10.38 24.15 23.79
CA ASP A 26 -11.22 23.17 24.50
C ASP A 26 -12.71 23.41 24.15
N ASP A 27 -13.13 24.67 24.06
CA ASP A 27 -14.49 25.05 23.66
C ASP A 27 -14.78 24.66 22.20
N LEU A 28 -13.81 24.88 21.30
CA LEU A 28 -13.93 24.49 19.89
C LEU A 28 -14.03 22.98 19.67
N LEU A 29 -13.35 22.18 20.52
CA LEU A 29 -13.47 20.72 20.47
C LEU A 29 -14.89 20.25 20.84
N GLU A 30 -15.56 20.94 21.76
CA GLU A 30 -16.94 20.65 22.13
C GLU A 30 -17.93 21.09 21.03
N GLU A 31 -17.70 22.26 20.42
CA GLU A 31 -18.47 22.70 19.26
C GLU A 31 -18.38 21.72 18.07
N GLU A 32 -17.18 21.21 17.80
CA GLU A 32 -16.96 20.26 16.71
C GLU A 32 -17.64 18.91 16.97
N LYS A 33 -17.58 18.41 18.20
CA LYS A 33 -18.33 17.21 18.62
C LYS A 33 -19.82 17.38 18.34
N GLN A 34 -20.40 18.53 18.70
CA GLN A 34 -21.81 18.79 18.45
C GLN A 34 -22.13 18.87 16.94
N LYS A 35 -21.26 19.50 16.14
CA LYS A 35 -21.40 19.53 14.67
C LYS A 35 -21.40 18.12 14.07
N GLN A 36 -20.50 17.25 14.52
CA GLN A 36 -20.42 15.87 14.03
C GLN A 36 -21.63 15.03 14.44
N LYS A 37 -22.12 15.19 15.68
CA LYS A 37 -23.37 14.54 16.12
C LYS A 37 -24.54 14.97 15.24
N ASN A 38 -24.71 16.27 15.00
CA ASN A 38 -25.79 16.79 14.14
C ASN A 38 -25.70 16.25 12.70
N LEU A 39 -24.49 16.07 12.16
CA LEU A 39 -24.29 15.50 10.83
C LEU A 39 -24.68 14.01 10.79
N ILE A 40 -24.29 13.25 11.80
CA ILE A 40 -24.65 11.83 11.93
C ILE A 40 -26.16 11.67 12.11
N GLU A 41 -26.81 12.50 12.92
CA GLU A 41 -28.26 12.50 13.06
C GLU A 41 -28.95 12.72 11.71
N LYS A 42 -28.50 13.72 10.94
CA LYS A 42 -29.02 13.98 9.60
C LYS A 42 -28.84 12.78 8.66
N GLN A 43 -27.67 12.13 8.69
CA GLN A 43 -27.41 10.93 7.89
C GLN A 43 -28.28 9.74 8.33
N LEU A 44 -28.51 9.56 9.62
CA LEU A 44 -29.39 8.51 10.15
C LEU A 44 -30.83 8.74 9.69
N ASP A 45 -31.28 10.00 9.65
CA ASP A 45 -32.61 10.39 9.16
C ASP A 45 -32.74 10.14 7.65
N GLU A 46 -31.76 10.55 6.85
CA GLU A 46 -31.71 10.31 5.39
C GLU A 46 -31.74 8.81 5.04
N ASN A 47 -31.21 7.96 5.92
CA ASN A 47 -31.21 6.51 5.75
C ASN A 47 -32.40 5.79 6.44
N ASN A 48 -33.40 6.54 6.92
CA ASN A 48 -34.57 6.01 7.64
C ASN A 48 -34.22 5.11 8.84
N ILE A 49 -33.10 5.39 9.53
CA ILE A 49 -32.69 4.63 10.71
C ILE A 49 -33.35 5.26 11.95
N THR A 50 -34.49 4.71 12.34
CA THR A 50 -35.32 5.21 13.46
C THR A 50 -35.14 4.42 14.75
N ILE A 51 -34.44 3.28 14.70
CA ILE A 51 -34.29 2.38 15.85
C ILE A 51 -33.34 3.02 16.90
N PRO A 52 -33.81 3.30 18.14
CA PRO A 52 -33.07 4.08 19.13
C PRO A 52 -31.66 3.55 19.42
N TYR A 53 -31.51 2.25 19.72
CA TYR A 53 -30.20 1.70 20.08
C TYR A 53 -29.13 1.84 18.98
N LYS A 54 -29.53 1.88 17.69
CA LYS A 54 -28.60 2.07 16.57
C LYS A 54 -28.13 3.52 16.47
N ARG A 55 -29.02 4.46 16.78
CA ARG A 55 -28.72 5.89 16.80
C ARG A 55 -27.84 6.22 17.99
N ASP A 56 -28.18 5.71 19.17
CA ASP A 56 -27.40 5.88 20.39
C ASP A 56 -25.98 5.34 20.22
N HIS A 57 -25.84 4.14 19.62
CA HIS A 57 -24.54 3.56 19.30
C HIS A 57 -23.74 4.42 18.30
N ALA A 58 -24.38 5.00 17.28
CA ALA A 58 -23.69 5.86 16.31
C ALA A 58 -23.19 7.17 16.96
N LEU A 59 -23.98 7.74 17.87
CA LEU A 59 -23.62 8.96 18.59
C LEU A 59 -22.58 8.70 19.70
N SER A 60 -22.63 7.55 20.37
CA SER A 60 -21.66 7.18 21.41
C SER A 60 -20.25 7.01 20.84
N MET A 61 -20.13 6.57 19.58
CA MET A 61 -18.83 6.51 18.89
C MET A 61 -18.18 7.90 18.73
N VAL A 62 -18.98 8.96 18.59
CA VAL A 62 -18.49 10.34 18.55
C VAL A 62 -17.97 10.77 19.92
N ASP A 63 -18.70 10.40 20.98
CA ASP A 63 -18.28 10.66 22.36
C ASP A 63 -16.95 9.96 22.68
N ASP A 64 -16.80 8.69 22.31
CA ASP A 64 -15.56 7.92 22.51
C ASP A 64 -14.36 8.54 21.79
N VAL A 65 -14.56 9.05 20.58
CA VAL A 65 -13.50 9.73 19.79
C VAL A 65 -13.18 11.09 20.40
N HIS A 66 -14.18 11.84 20.83
CA HIS A 66 -13.99 13.13 21.48
C HIS A 66 -13.21 12.99 22.79
N GLU A 67 -13.56 12.04 23.66
CA GLU A 67 -12.86 11.82 24.94
C GLU A 67 -11.39 11.44 24.74
N LYS A 68 -11.10 10.58 23.76
CA LYS A 68 -9.71 10.28 23.37
C LYS A 68 -8.96 11.52 22.89
N THR A 69 -9.62 12.37 22.10
CA THR A 69 -9.03 13.59 21.54
C THR A 69 -8.73 14.59 22.65
N LYS A 70 -9.66 14.78 23.59
CA LYS A 70 -9.49 15.61 24.78
C LYS A 70 -8.36 15.11 25.66
N SER A 71 -8.26 13.79 25.90
CA SER A 71 -7.16 13.20 26.67
C SER A 71 -5.80 13.45 26.03
N ILE A 72 -5.68 13.26 24.71
CA ILE A 72 -4.45 13.55 23.96
C ILE A 72 -4.10 15.04 24.02
N TRP A 73 -5.10 15.91 23.91
CA TRP A 73 -4.93 17.36 24.00
C TRP A 73 -4.43 17.81 25.37
N GLN A 74 -4.96 17.23 26.45
CA GLN A 74 -4.47 17.52 27.81
C GLN A 74 -3.03 17.05 28.00
N LEU A 75 -2.68 15.84 27.51
CA LEU A 75 -1.30 15.37 27.52
C LEU A 75 -0.36 16.33 26.75
N GLU A 76 -0.84 16.92 25.65
CA GLU A 76 -0.06 17.89 24.89
C GLU A 76 0.19 19.19 25.67
N LYS A 77 -0.85 19.70 26.34
CA LYS A 77 -0.74 20.88 27.20
C LYS A 77 0.32 20.65 28.28
N GLU A 78 0.29 19.49 28.95
CA GLU A 78 1.18 19.18 30.06
C GLU A 78 2.61 18.80 29.64
N GLN A 79 2.78 17.98 28.61
CA GLN A 79 4.09 17.38 28.29
C GLN A 79 4.89 18.19 27.28
N ARG A 80 4.24 19.09 26.54
CA ARG A 80 4.90 19.86 25.47
C ARG A 80 4.71 21.36 25.63
N ILE A 81 3.48 21.84 25.81
CA ILE A 81 3.22 23.29 25.83
C ILE A 81 3.80 23.92 27.10
N LYS A 82 3.44 23.42 28.29
CA LYS A 82 3.97 23.97 29.56
C LYS A 82 5.50 23.90 29.67
N PRO A 83 6.18 22.79 29.34
CA PRO A 83 7.65 22.74 29.40
C PRO A 83 8.34 23.63 28.36
N SER A 84 7.63 24.02 27.29
CA SER A 84 8.15 24.97 26.30
C SER A 84 8.08 26.43 26.76
N LEU A 85 7.52 26.72 27.94
CA LEU A 85 7.49 28.04 28.57
C LEU A 85 8.79 28.41 29.30
N TRP A 86 9.91 27.75 28.96
CA TRP A 86 11.25 27.99 29.52
C TRP A 86 11.72 29.46 29.40
N TRP A 87 11.12 30.23 28.50
CA TRP A 87 11.41 31.65 28.33
C TRP A 87 11.07 32.46 29.59
N LEU A 88 10.09 32.04 30.40
CA LEU A 88 9.73 32.74 31.65
C LEU A 88 10.87 32.62 32.68
N GLU A 89 11.44 31.42 32.82
CA GLU A 89 12.60 31.18 33.69
C GLU A 89 13.85 31.93 33.19
N VAL A 90 14.05 31.99 31.88
CA VAL A 90 15.17 32.74 31.27
C VAL A 90 14.98 34.25 31.38
N ALA A 91 13.77 34.78 31.21
CA ALA A 91 13.47 36.19 31.41
C ALA A 91 13.61 36.62 32.89
N LEU A 92 13.11 35.80 33.82
CA LEU A 92 13.25 36.03 35.27
C LEU A 92 14.72 35.98 35.73
N SER A 93 15.50 35.00 35.25
CA SER A 93 16.91 34.87 35.60
C SER A 93 17.78 36.00 35.04
N GLN A 94 17.45 36.53 33.85
CA GLN A 94 18.12 37.72 33.29
C GLN A 94 17.81 39.00 34.08
N ALA A 95 16.57 39.17 34.57
CA ALA A 95 16.22 40.31 35.42
C ALA A 95 17.01 40.32 36.74
N THR A 96 17.32 39.15 37.31
CA THR A 96 18.12 39.02 38.54
C THR A 96 19.63 39.23 38.36
N LEU A 97 20.17 39.16 37.13
CA LEU A 97 21.60 39.35 36.85
C LEU A 97 21.99 40.81 36.64
N SER A 98 21.03 41.73 36.59
CA SER A 98 21.24 43.15 36.29
C SER A 98 21.78 43.98 37.47
N SER A 99 22.12 43.35 38.59
CA SER A 99 22.57 44.07 39.81
C SER A 99 24.01 43.82 40.25
N ASN A 100 24.90 43.20 39.44
CA ASN A 100 26.33 43.11 39.81
C ASN A 100 27.29 43.30 38.60
N ASN A 101 28.24 44.21 38.78
CA ASN A 101 29.24 44.70 37.82
C ASN A 101 30.20 43.63 37.25
N GLN A 102 30.51 43.69 35.93
CA GLN A 102 31.87 43.90 35.35
C GLN A 102 31.99 43.48 33.86
N THR A 103 32.44 44.43 33.02
CA THR A 103 33.20 44.35 31.71
C THR A 103 32.66 43.55 30.50
N PRO A 104 32.91 44.03 29.25
CA PRO A 104 32.08 43.69 28.08
C PRO A 104 32.76 42.74 27.09
N GLN A 105 32.38 41.45 27.03
CA GLN A 105 32.62 40.58 25.86
C GLN A 105 31.60 39.43 25.76
N THR A 106 30.34 39.75 25.53
CA THR A 106 29.39 38.95 24.73
C THR A 106 28.18 39.85 24.45
N PRO A 107 27.61 39.90 23.23
CA PRO A 107 26.36 40.61 23.04
C PRO A 107 25.35 39.97 23.99
N ALA A 108 24.76 40.78 24.88
CA ALA A 108 23.56 40.34 25.59
C ALA A 108 22.56 39.87 24.52
N LEU A 109 21.92 38.72 24.73
CA LEU A 109 20.74 38.30 23.98
C LEU A 109 19.57 39.24 24.34
N SER A 110 19.72 40.53 24.07
CA SER A 110 18.88 41.61 24.60
C SER A 110 17.61 41.85 23.77
N ASN A 111 17.06 40.82 23.14
CA ASN A 111 15.79 40.91 22.39
C ASN A 111 14.69 39.98 22.96
N LEU A 112 14.87 39.40 24.15
CA LEU A 112 13.77 38.81 24.88
C LEU A 112 13.10 39.91 25.70
N SER A 113 11.91 40.33 25.27
CA SER A 113 11.13 41.32 25.98
C SER A 113 10.69 40.78 27.34
N ALA A 114 10.80 41.59 28.39
CA ALA A 114 10.36 41.24 29.75
C ALA A 114 8.84 41.03 29.87
N ASP A 115 8.07 41.32 28.82
CA ASP A 115 6.65 40.97 28.70
C ASP A 115 6.42 39.54 28.15
N GLY A 116 7.49 38.79 27.86
CA GLY A 116 7.41 37.39 27.47
C GLY A 116 7.18 37.09 26.01
N LYS A 117 7.30 38.09 25.14
CA LYS A 117 7.09 37.90 23.69
C LYS A 117 8.30 37.23 23.04
N ALA A 118 8.21 35.92 22.83
CA ALA A 118 9.12 35.17 21.99
C ALA A 118 8.36 34.55 20.80
N TRP A 119 8.82 34.82 19.58
CA TRP A 119 8.25 34.27 18.35
C TRP A 119 8.79 32.85 18.14
N PHE A 120 7.96 31.82 18.34
CA PHE A 120 8.33 30.44 18.02
C PHE A 120 7.31 29.80 17.09
N ILE A 121 7.78 29.44 15.88
CA ILE A 121 7.24 28.32 15.12
C ILE A 121 8.23 27.19 15.34
N HIS A 122 7.83 26.05 15.93
CA HIS A 122 8.68 24.86 15.91
C HIS A 122 8.32 24.00 14.69
N PRO A 123 9.03 24.10 13.55
CA PRO A 123 8.56 23.59 12.25
C PRO A 123 8.39 22.07 12.23
N VAL A 124 9.19 21.37 13.04
CA VAL A 124 9.20 19.91 13.12
C VAL A 124 7.97 19.34 13.85
N SER A 125 7.33 20.14 14.72
CA SER A 125 6.30 19.63 15.63
C SER A 125 4.87 19.80 15.11
N VAL A 126 4.68 20.67 14.10
CA VAL A 126 3.45 20.85 13.32
C VAL A 126 3.36 19.78 12.23
N MET A 127 4.48 19.44 11.57
CA MET A 127 4.54 18.35 10.58
C MET A 127 4.16 16.98 11.16
N GLY A 128 4.55 16.67 12.40
CA GLY A 128 4.27 15.38 13.04
C GLY A 128 2.82 15.16 13.49
N ARG A 129 1.95 16.18 13.48
CA ARG A 129 0.53 16.07 13.91
C ARG A 129 -0.47 15.93 12.76
N PHE A 130 -0.03 16.09 11.51
CA PHE A 130 -0.85 15.91 10.32
C PHE A 130 -0.64 14.56 9.62
N ILE A 131 0.22 13.70 10.17
CA ILE A 131 0.44 12.36 9.64
C ILE A 131 -0.71 11.46 10.12
N SER A 132 -1.75 11.31 9.31
CA SER A 132 -2.71 10.22 9.50
C SER A 132 -2.04 8.92 9.04
N PRO A 133 -1.85 7.91 9.92
CA PRO A 133 -1.27 6.64 9.52
C PRO A 133 -2.11 6.00 8.42
N GLY A 134 -1.54 5.88 7.23
CA GLY A 134 -2.24 5.44 6.03
C GLY A 134 -1.98 3.96 5.71
N ILE A 135 -2.43 3.57 4.52
CA ILE A 135 -2.02 2.34 3.84
C ILE A 135 -1.32 2.73 2.55
N VAL A 136 -0.22 2.05 2.22
CA VAL A 136 0.42 2.21 0.91
C VAL A 136 -0.58 1.81 -0.17
N THR A 137 -0.89 2.72 -1.08
CA THR A 137 -1.99 2.58 -2.04
C THR A 137 -1.47 2.67 -3.46
N TYR A 138 -1.84 1.69 -4.29
CA TYR A 138 -1.66 1.73 -5.74
C TYR A 138 -2.90 2.40 -6.35
N HIS A 139 -2.71 3.60 -6.90
CA HIS A 139 -3.71 4.31 -7.68
C HIS A 139 -3.52 4.00 -9.16
N ILE A 140 -4.57 3.46 -9.78
CA ILE A 140 -4.59 2.98 -11.16
C ILE A 140 -5.56 3.86 -11.92
N TYR A 141 -5.06 4.65 -12.86
CA TYR A 141 -5.86 5.63 -13.58
C TYR A 141 -6.35 5.07 -14.91
N HIS A 142 -7.56 5.46 -15.32
CA HIS A 142 -8.16 5.08 -16.59
C HIS A 142 -7.21 5.30 -17.78
N ASP A 143 -6.34 6.30 -17.76
CA ASP A 143 -5.41 6.64 -18.84
C ASP A 143 -4.21 5.68 -18.97
N GLY A 144 -4.04 4.72 -18.05
CA GLY A 144 -2.91 3.80 -18.01
C GLY A 144 -1.85 4.16 -16.96
N LYS A 145 -1.93 5.34 -16.33
CA LYS A 145 -0.99 5.74 -15.28
C LYS A 145 -1.18 4.89 -14.03
N ILE A 146 -0.08 4.52 -13.38
CA ILE A 146 -0.09 3.84 -12.08
C ILE A 146 0.85 4.60 -11.13
N GLU A 147 0.35 4.94 -9.95
CA GLU A 147 1.11 5.59 -8.89
C GLU A 147 1.07 4.77 -7.61
N LYS A 148 2.22 4.66 -6.93
CA LYS A 148 2.33 4.06 -5.60
C LYS A 148 2.44 5.19 -4.58
N HIS A 149 1.36 5.44 -3.85
CA HIS A 149 1.29 6.46 -2.81
C HIS A 149 1.71 5.84 -1.48
N ILE A 150 2.75 6.39 -0.87
CA ILE A 150 3.36 5.92 0.36
C ILE A 150 3.08 6.96 1.45
N PRO A 151 2.23 6.67 2.45
CA PRO A 151 1.98 7.60 3.55
C PRO A 151 3.25 7.74 4.41
N GLN A 152 3.42 8.89 5.07
CA GLN A 152 4.58 9.14 5.94
C GLN A 152 4.64 8.15 7.11
N GLU A 153 3.48 7.76 7.64
CA GLU A 153 3.34 6.65 8.58
C GLU A 153 2.33 5.63 8.07
N ILE A 154 2.64 4.34 8.25
CA ILE A 154 1.73 3.24 7.93
C ILE A 154 1.01 2.81 9.21
N SER A 155 -0.33 2.75 9.16
CA SER A 155 -1.13 2.27 10.28
C SER A 155 -0.70 0.86 10.70
N LYS A 156 -0.77 0.58 12.01
CA LYS A 156 -0.37 -0.73 12.56
C LYS A 156 -1.12 -1.89 11.90
N ASP A 157 -2.40 -1.69 11.56
CA ASP A 157 -3.25 -2.69 10.92
C ASP A 157 -2.89 -2.94 9.44
N TYR A 158 -2.08 -2.06 8.83
CA TYR A 158 -1.73 -2.05 7.41
C TYR A 158 -0.24 -2.28 7.12
N LYS A 159 0.59 -2.59 8.13
CA LYS A 159 2.06 -2.76 7.98
C LYS A 159 2.51 -3.70 6.85
N GLN A 160 1.71 -4.69 6.50
CA GLN A 160 1.99 -5.67 5.44
C GLN A 160 0.84 -5.80 4.44
N LYS A 161 0.18 -4.68 4.15
CA LYS A 161 -0.96 -4.62 3.23
C LYS A 161 -0.76 -3.53 2.19
N TYR A 162 -1.22 -3.81 0.97
CA TYR A 162 -1.38 -2.81 -0.08
C TYR A 162 -2.84 -2.67 -0.46
N LYS A 163 -3.28 -1.42 -0.65
CA LYS A 163 -4.60 -1.10 -1.19
C LYS A 163 -4.49 -0.82 -2.68
N TYR A 164 -5.49 -1.23 -3.44
CA TYR A 164 -5.60 -0.97 -4.88
C TYR A 164 -6.87 -0.18 -5.17
N VAL A 165 -6.72 1.00 -5.75
CA VAL A 165 -7.80 1.93 -6.11
C VAL A 165 -7.74 2.21 -7.59
N TYR A 166 -8.84 2.01 -8.30
CA TYR A 166 -9.00 2.40 -9.70
C TYR A 166 -9.72 3.74 -9.79
N HIS A 167 -9.24 4.63 -10.66
CA HIS A 167 -9.85 5.91 -10.99
C HIS A 167 -10.44 5.82 -12.40
N ASP A 168 -11.77 6.01 -12.52
CA ASP A 168 -12.46 5.96 -13.80
C ASP A 168 -12.19 7.20 -14.68
N GLU A 169 -12.79 7.28 -15.86
CA GLU A 169 -12.67 8.43 -16.79
C GLU A 169 -13.07 9.77 -16.17
N LYS A 170 -13.95 9.75 -15.16
CA LYS A 170 -14.41 10.94 -14.44
C LYS A 170 -13.63 11.15 -13.14
N ASN A 171 -12.56 10.38 -12.94
CA ASN A 171 -11.73 10.36 -11.74
C ASN A 171 -12.51 9.99 -10.46
N ASN A 172 -13.58 9.21 -10.58
CA ASN A 172 -14.24 8.60 -9.43
C ASN A 172 -13.38 7.44 -8.91
N GLU A 173 -13.30 7.33 -7.58
CA GLU A 173 -12.53 6.26 -6.94
C GLU A 173 -13.33 4.97 -6.78
N HIS A 174 -12.65 3.87 -7.09
CA HIS A 174 -13.13 2.51 -6.95
C HIS A 174 -12.12 1.70 -6.12
N GLU A 175 -12.40 1.51 -4.84
CA GLU A 175 -11.60 0.61 -4.00
C GLU A 175 -11.81 -0.84 -4.43
N ILE A 176 -10.78 -1.44 -5.03
CA ILE A 176 -10.90 -2.77 -5.65
C ILE A 176 -10.60 -3.87 -4.63
N CYS A 177 -9.46 -3.76 -3.93
CA CYS A 177 -9.06 -4.75 -2.92
C CYS A 177 -7.93 -4.22 -2.01
N ILE A 178 -7.74 -4.94 -0.90
CA ILE A 178 -6.57 -4.84 -0.02
C ILE A 178 -5.91 -6.22 0.00
N CYS A 179 -4.60 -6.27 -0.24
CA CYS A 179 -3.84 -7.52 -0.34
C CYS A 179 -2.72 -7.57 0.69
N ASP A 180 -2.53 -8.74 1.30
CA ASP A 180 -1.34 -9.01 2.10
C ASP A 180 -0.10 -9.11 1.19
N TRP A 181 1.02 -8.63 1.68
CA TRP A 181 2.32 -8.77 1.02
C TRP A 181 3.39 -9.24 2.00
N HIS A 182 4.42 -9.87 1.45
CA HIS A 182 5.62 -10.25 2.19
C HIS A 182 6.86 -10.05 1.33
N THR A 183 8.04 -10.12 1.95
CA THR A 183 9.31 -10.09 1.21
C THR A 183 9.84 -11.51 0.99
N THR A 184 10.45 -11.73 -0.16
CA THR A 184 11.32 -12.89 -0.42
C THR A 184 12.57 -12.44 -1.16
N LYS A 185 13.60 -13.29 -1.18
CA LYS A 185 14.77 -13.04 -2.03
C LYS A 185 14.37 -13.10 -3.49
N GLU A 186 14.78 -12.09 -4.25
CA GLU A 186 14.62 -12.08 -5.70
C GLU A 186 15.21 -13.36 -6.30
N LYS A 187 14.53 -13.94 -7.28
CA LYS A 187 14.93 -15.17 -7.94
C LYS A 187 15.38 -14.90 -9.36
N ALA A 188 16.49 -15.49 -9.76
CA ALA A 188 16.84 -15.63 -11.17
C ALA A 188 15.90 -16.61 -11.88
N ASN A 189 15.83 -16.53 -13.21
CA ASN A 189 15.10 -17.49 -14.03
C ASN A 189 15.55 -18.93 -13.70
N GLY A 190 14.58 -19.84 -13.67
CA GLY A 190 14.81 -21.21 -13.22
C GLY A 190 15.65 -22.02 -14.20
N VAL A 191 16.66 -22.72 -13.69
CA VAL A 191 17.57 -23.60 -14.48
C VAL A 191 17.27 -25.06 -14.16
N VAL A 192 17.26 -25.92 -15.17
CA VAL A 192 17.10 -27.37 -14.97
C VAL A 192 18.35 -27.94 -14.31
N ILE A 193 18.17 -28.73 -13.25
CA ILE A 193 19.27 -29.33 -12.49
C ILE A 193 19.01 -30.83 -12.26
N SER A 194 20.02 -31.55 -11.77
CA SER A 194 19.84 -32.86 -11.17
C SER A 194 19.12 -32.77 -9.81
N ALA A 195 18.63 -33.90 -9.30
CA ALA A 195 17.96 -33.95 -8.01
C ALA A 195 18.88 -33.44 -6.88
N PRO A 196 18.42 -32.51 -6.02
CA PRO A 196 19.17 -32.08 -4.86
C PRO A 196 19.51 -33.25 -3.92
N ASN A 197 20.72 -33.27 -3.38
CA ASN A 197 21.11 -34.24 -2.35
C ASN A 197 20.30 -33.97 -1.07
N ARG A 198 19.46 -34.93 -0.65
CA ARG A 198 18.64 -34.80 0.57
C ARG A 198 19.43 -34.57 1.85
N LYS A 199 20.70 -34.97 1.87
CA LYS A 199 21.60 -34.80 3.03
C LYS A 199 22.39 -33.48 3.00
N ASP A 200 22.12 -32.59 2.04
CA ASP A 200 22.79 -31.29 1.96
C ASP A 200 22.44 -30.45 3.22
N PRO A 201 23.44 -30.05 4.04
CA PRO A 201 23.21 -29.28 5.27
C PRO A 201 22.68 -27.85 5.01
N ASN A 202 22.66 -27.41 3.74
CA ASN A 202 22.08 -26.14 3.34
C ASN A 202 20.58 -26.23 3.08
N ILE A 203 19.97 -27.43 3.07
CA ILE A 203 18.52 -27.57 2.96
C ILE A 203 17.89 -27.23 4.31
N ILE A 204 16.98 -26.26 4.32
CA ILE A 204 16.17 -25.92 5.50
C ILE A 204 14.80 -26.59 5.47
N GLU A 205 14.31 -26.92 4.28
CA GLU A 205 13.00 -27.55 4.12
C GLU A 205 13.00 -28.42 2.87
N TYR A 206 12.48 -29.65 3.00
CA TYR A 206 12.26 -30.57 1.89
C TYR A 206 10.82 -31.07 1.95
N LYS A 207 9.95 -30.57 1.07
CA LYS A 207 8.55 -31.00 0.97
C LYS A 207 8.39 -32.02 -0.15
N GLU A 208 7.79 -33.17 0.20
CA GLU A 208 7.39 -34.21 -0.75
C GLU A 208 5.88 -34.22 -0.94
N ASN A 209 5.42 -34.88 -2.01
CA ASN A 209 4.00 -35.13 -2.30
C ASN A 209 3.14 -33.85 -2.36
N LEU A 210 3.71 -32.75 -2.84
CA LEU A 210 2.98 -31.53 -3.10
C LEU A 210 1.94 -31.78 -4.21
N LYS A 211 0.75 -31.19 -4.03
CA LYS A 211 -0.34 -31.19 -5.01
C LYS A 211 -0.59 -29.76 -5.47
N GLU A 212 0.44 -29.12 -6.00
CA GLU A 212 0.44 -27.70 -6.38
C GLU A 212 0.51 -27.53 -7.90
N GLY A 213 -0.51 -28.06 -8.60
CA GLY A 213 -0.50 -28.13 -10.06
C GLY A 213 0.54 -29.14 -10.55
N ASN A 214 1.50 -28.68 -11.35
CA ASN A 214 2.56 -29.55 -11.85
C ASN A 214 3.68 -29.83 -10.83
N THR A 215 3.74 -29.08 -9.72
CA THR A 215 4.79 -29.20 -8.70
C THR A 215 4.47 -30.32 -7.72
N GLN A 216 5.40 -31.27 -7.58
CA GLN A 216 5.31 -32.45 -6.73
C GLN A 216 6.26 -32.42 -5.53
N LYS A 217 7.40 -31.72 -5.64
CA LYS A 217 8.36 -31.54 -4.53
C LYS A 217 8.93 -30.14 -4.55
N ARG A 218 9.29 -29.63 -3.37
CA ARG A 218 9.96 -28.33 -3.19
C ARG A 218 11.05 -28.44 -2.14
N VAL A 219 12.20 -27.88 -2.44
CA VAL A 219 13.35 -27.77 -1.54
C VAL A 219 13.67 -26.30 -1.35
N LYS A 220 13.76 -25.86 -0.09
CA LYS A 220 14.25 -24.54 0.28
C LYS A 220 15.65 -24.65 0.86
N PHE A 221 16.52 -23.75 0.45
CA PHE A 221 17.91 -23.69 0.91
C PHE A 221 18.15 -22.47 1.81
N LYS A 222 19.15 -22.54 2.70
CA LYS A 222 19.56 -21.46 3.61
C LYS A 222 19.88 -20.15 2.88
N ASN A 223 20.44 -20.25 1.68
CA ASN A 223 20.77 -19.09 0.84
C ASN A 223 19.56 -18.47 0.14
N GLY A 224 18.35 -19.02 0.33
CA GLY A 224 17.11 -18.54 -0.27
C GLY A 224 16.79 -19.16 -1.64
N ASP A 225 17.62 -20.08 -2.15
CA ASP A 225 17.30 -20.82 -3.36
C ASP A 225 16.07 -21.70 -3.16
N ILE A 226 15.35 -21.92 -4.25
CA ILE A 226 14.21 -22.83 -4.29
C ILE A 226 14.45 -23.81 -5.43
N ALA A 227 14.37 -25.12 -5.16
CA ALA A 227 14.33 -26.14 -6.19
C ALA A 227 12.99 -26.85 -6.18
N GLU A 228 12.37 -26.99 -7.36
CA GLU A 228 11.04 -27.58 -7.52
C GLU A 228 11.13 -28.75 -8.50
N TYR A 229 10.38 -29.80 -8.20
CA TYR A 229 10.29 -31.00 -9.03
C TYR A 229 8.86 -31.24 -9.46
N GLY A 230 8.66 -31.67 -10.69
CA GLY A 230 7.35 -32.04 -11.18
C GLY A 230 7.29 -32.21 -12.69
N ASN A 231 6.07 -32.18 -13.24
CA ASN A 231 5.84 -32.38 -14.66
C ASN A 231 6.05 -31.10 -15.47
N HIS A 232 6.90 -31.15 -16.50
CA HIS A 232 7.10 -30.08 -17.45
C HIS A 232 6.54 -30.47 -18.83
N PRO A 233 5.70 -29.63 -19.47
CA PRO A 233 4.98 -29.99 -20.70
C PRO A 233 5.84 -30.58 -21.82
N LYS A 234 7.08 -30.10 -21.98
CA LYS A 234 8.02 -30.56 -23.02
C LYS A 234 9.14 -31.49 -22.53
N LYS A 235 9.40 -31.55 -21.22
CA LYS A 235 10.62 -32.18 -20.67
C LYS A 235 10.33 -33.36 -19.76
N GLY A 236 9.05 -33.70 -19.55
CA GLY A 236 8.63 -34.69 -18.58
C GLY A 236 9.00 -34.25 -17.16
N LEU A 237 9.39 -35.20 -16.31
CA LEU A 237 9.72 -34.93 -14.92
C LEU A 237 11.10 -34.29 -14.79
N ILE A 238 11.16 -33.07 -14.26
CA ILE A 238 12.41 -32.32 -14.09
C ILE A 238 12.53 -31.71 -12.70
N TRP A 239 13.77 -31.51 -12.27
CA TRP A 239 14.10 -30.55 -11.22
C TRP A 239 14.48 -29.21 -11.85
N ARG A 240 13.95 -28.12 -11.30
CA ARG A 240 14.28 -26.75 -11.69
C ARG A 240 14.66 -25.95 -10.46
N ARG A 241 15.80 -25.26 -10.50
CA ARG A 241 16.31 -24.41 -9.41
C ARG A 241 16.20 -22.95 -9.78
N TYR A 242 15.64 -22.17 -8.86
CA TYR A 242 15.57 -20.72 -8.87
C TYR A 242 16.59 -20.20 -7.87
N LYS A 243 17.68 -19.62 -8.37
CA LYS A 243 18.74 -19.07 -7.52
C LYS A 243 18.27 -17.75 -6.89
N ALA A 244 18.44 -17.61 -5.60
CA ALA A 244 18.28 -16.34 -4.91
C ALA A 244 19.37 -15.36 -5.36
N LEU A 245 18.96 -14.12 -5.54
CA LEU A 245 19.80 -12.97 -5.77
C LEU A 245 19.90 -12.16 -4.46
N ASN A 246 20.77 -11.16 -4.46
CA ASN A 246 21.07 -10.41 -3.24
C ASN A 246 19.90 -9.53 -2.78
N LYS A 247 19.09 -9.05 -3.74
CA LYS A 247 17.94 -8.17 -3.49
C LYS A 247 16.75 -8.92 -2.91
N SER A 248 15.96 -8.20 -2.13
CA SER A 248 14.63 -8.66 -1.72
C SER A 248 13.58 -8.00 -2.62
N VAL A 249 12.49 -8.72 -2.85
CA VAL A 249 11.33 -8.24 -3.62
C VAL A 249 10.08 -8.41 -2.78
N GLU A 250 9.16 -7.46 -2.93
CA GLU A 250 7.81 -7.52 -2.38
C GLU A 250 6.93 -8.37 -3.29
N ILE A 251 6.12 -9.23 -2.69
CA ILE A 251 5.21 -10.12 -3.39
C ILE A 251 3.85 -10.04 -2.69
N VAL A 252 2.78 -9.80 -3.44
CA VAL A 252 1.41 -9.76 -2.92
C VAL A 252 0.71 -11.10 -3.11
N ARG A 253 -0.10 -11.49 -2.13
CA ARG A 253 -1.10 -12.54 -2.30
C ARG A 253 -2.30 -11.95 -3.02
N MET A 254 -2.53 -12.38 -4.26
CA MET A 254 -3.72 -11.99 -5.03
C MET A 254 -4.98 -12.50 -4.32
N PRO A 255 -6.12 -11.78 -4.32
CA PRO A 255 -7.41 -12.33 -3.90
C PRO A 255 -7.76 -13.60 -4.69
N ASP A 256 -8.41 -14.60 -4.08
CA ASP A 256 -8.79 -15.82 -4.82
C ASP A 256 -9.85 -15.56 -5.90
N GLU A 257 -10.60 -14.48 -5.75
CA GLU A 257 -11.44 -13.87 -6.76
C GLU A 257 -11.52 -12.35 -6.53
N ILE A 258 -11.80 -11.61 -7.60
CA ILE A 258 -12.33 -10.25 -7.51
C ILE A 258 -13.61 -10.24 -8.34
N ASN A 259 -14.71 -9.71 -7.78
CA ASN A 259 -15.97 -9.53 -8.49
C ASN A 259 -16.55 -8.14 -8.23
N TYR A 260 -15.79 -7.10 -8.58
CA TYR A 260 -16.18 -5.71 -8.37
C TYR A 260 -17.06 -5.22 -9.52
N SER A 261 -18.17 -4.55 -9.18
CA SER A 261 -19.04 -3.88 -10.15
C SER A 261 -19.70 -2.65 -9.52
N LYS A 262 -19.42 -1.45 -10.04
CA LYS A 262 -20.08 -0.21 -9.63
C LYS A 262 -20.22 0.72 -10.84
N GLY A 263 -21.45 1.07 -11.19
CA GLY A 263 -21.72 1.82 -12.41
C GLY A 263 -21.20 1.07 -13.65
N ASN A 264 -20.34 1.72 -14.42
CA ASN A 264 -19.74 1.14 -15.63
C ASN A 264 -18.44 0.38 -15.36
N VAL A 265 -17.85 0.51 -14.17
CA VAL A 265 -16.57 -0.13 -13.84
C VAL A 265 -16.82 -1.56 -13.35
N LYS A 266 -16.16 -2.52 -14.00
CA LYS A 266 -16.18 -3.94 -13.65
C LYS A 266 -14.76 -4.47 -13.60
N VAL A 267 -14.37 -5.08 -12.47
CA VAL A 267 -13.06 -5.74 -12.32
C VAL A 267 -13.32 -7.15 -11.84
N ARG A 268 -13.08 -8.14 -12.71
CA ARG A 268 -13.50 -9.52 -12.46
C ARG A 268 -12.45 -10.56 -12.86
N TYR A 269 -12.02 -11.36 -11.90
CA TYR A 269 -11.28 -12.58 -12.20
C TYR A 269 -11.52 -13.66 -11.15
N SER A 270 -11.26 -14.90 -11.55
CA SER A 270 -11.14 -16.05 -10.67
C SER A 270 -9.92 -16.88 -11.06
N PHE A 271 -9.45 -17.72 -10.15
CA PHE A 271 -8.33 -18.62 -10.44
C PHE A 271 -8.79 -20.01 -10.90
N SER A 272 -8.01 -20.64 -11.79
CA SER A 272 -8.17 -22.07 -12.13
C SER A 272 -6.95 -22.90 -11.76
N ASN A 273 -7.17 -23.97 -10.97
CA ASN A 273 -6.26 -25.10 -10.77
C ASN A 273 -4.76 -24.78 -10.61
N THR A 274 -4.43 -23.74 -9.85
CA THR A 274 -3.06 -23.28 -9.65
C THR A 274 -2.84 -22.91 -8.18
N LYS A 275 -1.59 -22.97 -7.74
CA LYS A 275 -1.16 -22.48 -6.43
C LYS A 275 -0.19 -21.30 -6.55
N ARG A 276 0.07 -20.85 -7.79
CA ARG A 276 0.84 -19.64 -8.11
C ARG A 276 0.00 -18.38 -7.86
N ARG A 277 -0.38 -18.21 -6.59
CA ARG A 277 -1.36 -17.24 -6.09
C ARG A 277 -0.77 -15.85 -5.78
N TYR A 278 0.49 -15.66 -6.12
CA TYR A 278 1.24 -14.49 -5.75
C TYR A 278 1.77 -13.79 -7.00
N THR A 279 1.89 -12.46 -6.94
CA THR A 279 2.43 -11.66 -8.04
C THR A 279 3.16 -10.44 -7.49
N GLY A 280 3.86 -9.69 -8.34
CA GLY A 280 4.47 -8.42 -7.96
C GLY A 280 3.37 -7.39 -7.67
N PRO A 281 3.50 -6.55 -6.62
CA PRO A 281 2.48 -5.55 -6.26
C PRO A 281 2.07 -4.67 -7.45
N SER A 282 3.07 -4.25 -8.22
CA SER A 282 2.95 -3.46 -9.43
C SER A 282 2.25 -4.19 -10.58
N ALA A 283 2.54 -5.49 -10.75
CA ALA A 283 1.89 -6.31 -11.77
C ALA A 283 0.40 -6.52 -11.46
N LEU A 284 0.03 -6.65 -10.17
CA LEU A 284 -1.38 -6.70 -9.77
C LEU A 284 -2.10 -5.39 -10.11
N ALA A 285 -1.46 -4.24 -9.89
CA ALA A 285 -2.03 -2.93 -10.25
C ALA A 285 -2.32 -2.85 -11.75
N GLY A 286 -1.37 -3.24 -12.60
CA GLY A 286 -1.57 -3.25 -14.04
C GLY A 286 -2.68 -4.22 -14.48
N PHE A 287 -2.75 -5.40 -13.86
CA PHE A 287 -3.78 -6.40 -14.17
C PHE A 287 -5.18 -5.91 -13.78
N ILE A 288 -5.32 -5.24 -12.63
CA ILE A 288 -6.58 -4.60 -12.22
C ILE A 288 -6.99 -3.51 -13.22
N GLY A 289 -6.07 -2.66 -13.64
CA GLY A 289 -6.34 -1.63 -14.66
C GLY A 289 -6.83 -2.23 -15.97
N ALA A 290 -6.20 -3.31 -16.42
CA ALA A 290 -6.60 -3.98 -17.65
C ALA A 290 -7.99 -4.64 -17.56
N LEU A 291 -8.32 -5.22 -16.41
CA LEU A 291 -9.67 -5.74 -16.15
C LEU A 291 -10.72 -4.62 -16.12
N ALA A 292 -10.42 -3.49 -15.48
CA ALA A 292 -11.33 -2.35 -15.39
C ALA A 292 -11.66 -1.76 -16.78
N GLU A 293 -10.64 -1.56 -17.61
CA GLU A 293 -10.76 -1.06 -18.99
C GLU A 293 -11.62 -1.99 -19.87
N THR A 294 -11.43 -3.30 -19.73
CA THR A 294 -12.13 -4.25 -20.60
C THR A 294 -13.52 -4.61 -20.08
N GLY A 295 -13.72 -4.57 -18.76
CA GLY A 295 -14.90 -5.05 -18.06
C GLY A 295 -15.10 -6.58 -18.14
N LEU A 296 -14.10 -7.32 -18.62
CA LEU A 296 -14.17 -8.77 -18.82
C LEU A 296 -14.11 -9.52 -17.48
N HIS A 297 -14.60 -10.75 -17.49
CA HIS A 297 -14.34 -11.72 -16.43
C HIS A 297 -13.35 -12.75 -16.96
N LEU A 298 -12.12 -12.74 -16.43
CA LEU A 298 -11.06 -13.64 -16.85
C LEU A 298 -10.76 -14.73 -15.82
N THR A 299 -10.23 -15.85 -16.29
CA THR A 299 -9.68 -16.91 -15.43
C THR A 299 -8.17 -16.85 -15.46
N THR A 300 -7.52 -16.60 -14.32
CA THR A 300 -6.05 -16.58 -14.24
C THR A 300 -5.48 -17.94 -13.84
N THR A 301 -4.37 -18.33 -14.48
CA THR A 301 -3.56 -19.51 -14.09
C THR A 301 -2.38 -19.12 -13.17
N GLY A 302 -2.39 -17.86 -12.73
CA GLY A 302 -1.53 -17.28 -11.72
C GLY A 302 -0.21 -16.75 -12.25
N SER A 303 0.73 -16.59 -11.33
CA SER A 303 2.00 -15.92 -11.60
C SER A 303 3.15 -16.68 -10.95
N CYS A 304 3.41 -16.46 -9.66
CA CYS A 304 4.44 -17.16 -8.89
C CYS A 304 3.89 -17.74 -7.56
N PHE A 305 4.69 -18.59 -6.93
CA PHE A 305 4.50 -19.04 -5.55
C PHE A 305 4.95 -17.95 -4.56
N ALA A 306 4.65 -18.13 -3.28
CA ALA A 306 5.02 -17.19 -2.22
C ALA A 306 6.54 -16.87 -2.21
N GLU A 307 7.39 -17.82 -2.57
CA GLU A 307 8.85 -17.64 -2.58
C GLU A 307 9.39 -17.02 -3.87
N GLY A 308 8.52 -16.57 -4.78
CA GLY A 308 8.91 -16.01 -6.07
C GLY A 308 9.33 -17.06 -7.12
N SER A 309 9.29 -18.36 -6.79
CA SER A 309 9.46 -19.46 -7.75
C SER A 309 8.19 -19.65 -8.59
N CYS A 310 8.29 -20.35 -9.72
CA CYS A 310 7.18 -20.41 -10.69
C CYS A 310 7.10 -21.72 -11.49
N PHE A 311 7.43 -22.86 -10.89
CA PHE A 311 7.38 -24.13 -11.62
C PHE A 311 5.99 -24.40 -12.24
N PRO A 312 5.90 -24.93 -13.48
CA PRO A 312 6.98 -25.47 -14.32
C PRO A 312 7.77 -24.43 -15.12
N SER A 313 7.32 -23.17 -15.13
CA SER A 313 7.92 -22.07 -15.90
C SER A 313 9.31 -21.71 -15.40
N ALA A 314 10.15 -21.19 -16.30
CA ALA A 314 11.45 -20.63 -15.96
C ALA A 314 11.36 -19.15 -15.59
N GLU A 315 10.38 -18.42 -16.14
CA GLU A 315 10.47 -16.98 -16.32
C GLU A 315 9.44 -16.19 -15.51
N HIS A 316 8.46 -16.81 -14.85
CA HIS A 316 7.44 -16.05 -14.10
C HIS A 316 7.91 -15.72 -12.68
N VAL A 317 9.23 -15.68 -12.49
CA VAL A 317 9.86 -15.45 -11.20
C VAL A 317 9.50 -14.07 -10.65
N ASN A 318 9.43 -13.96 -9.32
CA ASN A 318 9.22 -12.69 -8.62
C ASN A 318 7.90 -11.99 -8.98
N GLY A 319 6.92 -12.73 -9.51
CA GLY A 319 5.61 -12.18 -9.82
C GLY A 319 5.62 -11.19 -10.99
N LYS A 320 6.59 -11.29 -11.91
CA LYS A 320 6.73 -10.37 -13.05
C LYS A 320 5.79 -10.66 -14.24
N SER A 321 4.78 -11.49 -14.04
CA SER A 321 3.83 -11.87 -15.09
C SER A 321 2.48 -12.21 -14.49
N VAL A 322 1.41 -12.21 -15.29
CA VAL A 322 0.12 -12.78 -14.90
C VAL A 322 -0.43 -13.54 -16.09
N ASP A 323 -0.61 -14.85 -15.94
CA ASP A 323 -1.14 -15.70 -17.01
C ASP A 323 -2.66 -15.80 -16.91
N THR A 324 -3.33 -15.86 -18.06
CA THR A 324 -4.80 -16.03 -18.16
C THR A 324 -5.17 -17.10 -19.17
N LEU A 325 -6.25 -17.84 -18.93
CA LEU A 325 -6.83 -18.72 -19.93
C LEU A 325 -7.31 -17.89 -21.12
N TYR A 326 -7.18 -18.44 -22.32
CA TYR A 326 -7.68 -17.76 -23.52
C TYR A 326 -9.18 -17.51 -23.44
N SER A 327 -9.54 -16.34 -23.93
CA SER A 327 -10.90 -15.93 -24.26
C SER A 327 -11.16 -16.09 -25.77
N ASN A 328 -12.35 -15.69 -26.21
CA ASN A 328 -12.61 -15.59 -27.65
C ASN A 328 -11.70 -14.52 -28.27
N ASP A 329 -11.45 -14.64 -29.57
CA ASP A 329 -10.47 -13.83 -30.27
C ASP A 329 -10.73 -12.32 -30.25
N ASN A 330 -11.98 -11.86 -30.04
CA ASN A 330 -12.28 -10.43 -29.95
C ASN A 330 -11.94 -9.89 -28.56
N ASP A 331 -12.39 -10.58 -27.52
CA ASP A 331 -12.10 -10.24 -26.13
C ASP A 331 -10.60 -10.35 -25.84
N GLU A 332 -9.92 -11.33 -26.44
CA GLU A 332 -8.49 -11.55 -26.29
C GLU A 332 -7.68 -10.36 -26.85
N GLN A 333 -8.03 -9.88 -28.05
CA GLN A 333 -7.38 -8.69 -28.62
C GLN A 333 -7.63 -7.45 -27.76
N LYS A 334 -8.87 -7.28 -27.27
CA LYS A 334 -9.24 -6.18 -26.38
C LYS A 334 -8.42 -6.22 -25.09
N PHE A 335 -8.26 -7.41 -24.51
CA PHE A 335 -7.49 -7.61 -23.28
C PHE A 335 -6.00 -7.41 -23.48
N ILE A 336 -5.40 -7.91 -24.57
CA ILE A 336 -3.99 -7.68 -24.91
C ILE A 336 -3.69 -6.18 -25.04
N ASN A 337 -4.54 -5.43 -25.76
CA ASN A 337 -4.38 -3.98 -25.90
C ASN A 337 -4.46 -3.26 -24.55
N SER A 338 -5.37 -3.71 -23.70
CA SER A 338 -5.52 -3.16 -22.35
C SER A 338 -4.32 -3.49 -21.45
N MET A 339 -3.82 -4.72 -21.49
CA MET A 339 -2.61 -5.12 -20.77
C MET A 339 -1.40 -4.27 -21.20
N HIS A 340 -1.25 -4.00 -22.50
CA HIS A 340 -0.23 -3.10 -23.03
C HIS A 340 -0.37 -1.66 -22.50
N LYS A 341 -1.59 -1.12 -22.44
CA LYS A 341 -1.88 0.18 -21.81
C LYS A 341 -1.43 0.24 -20.35
N PHE A 342 -1.51 -0.87 -19.62
CA PHE A 342 -1.14 -0.98 -18.21
C PHE A 342 0.22 -1.67 -17.96
N ASN A 343 1.20 -1.44 -18.84
CA ASN A 343 2.62 -1.80 -18.68
C ASN A 343 2.95 -3.31 -18.74
N PHE A 344 2.03 -4.13 -19.24
CA PHE A 344 2.38 -5.47 -19.73
C PHE A 344 2.73 -5.37 -21.20
N ASN A 345 4.01 -5.25 -21.53
CA ASN A 345 4.44 -4.93 -22.90
C ASN A 345 4.96 -6.15 -23.66
N LYS A 346 4.76 -7.35 -23.12
CA LYS A 346 5.20 -8.59 -23.74
C LYS A 346 4.17 -9.68 -23.48
N GLN A 347 3.30 -9.84 -24.46
CA GLN A 347 2.31 -10.90 -24.52
C GLN A 347 2.84 -12.01 -25.43
N ARG A 348 2.65 -13.26 -25.02
CA ARG A 348 2.90 -14.42 -25.88
C ARG A 348 1.64 -15.24 -26.03
N THR A 349 1.36 -15.63 -27.27
CA THR A 349 0.24 -16.51 -27.61
C THR A 349 0.70 -17.80 -28.26
N GLY A 350 -0.15 -18.83 -28.24
CA GLY A 350 0.11 -20.13 -28.81
C GLY A 350 0.03 -20.15 -30.33
N LYS A 351 0.65 -21.15 -30.95
CA LYS A 351 0.76 -21.27 -32.42
C LYS A 351 -0.59 -21.40 -33.12
N ASN A 352 -1.60 -21.94 -32.43
CA ASN A 352 -2.92 -22.20 -33.00
C ASN A 352 -3.88 -21.00 -32.87
N LYS A 353 -3.45 -19.92 -32.21
CA LYS A 353 -4.27 -18.71 -32.08
C LYS A 353 -4.16 -17.84 -33.34
N LYS A 354 -5.07 -16.88 -33.52
CA LYS A 354 -4.85 -15.82 -34.50
C LYS A 354 -3.64 -14.97 -34.09
N LYS A 355 -3.06 -14.27 -35.06
CA LYS A 355 -2.10 -13.21 -34.77
C LYS A 355 -2.84 -12.04 -34.12
N PHE A 356 -2.36 -11.61 -32.95
CA PHE A 356 -2.88 -10.46 -32.23
C PHE A 356 -1.91 -9.29 -32.32
N ASP A 357 -2.43 -8.08 -32.37
CA ASP A 357 -1.61 -6.88 -32.20
C ASP A 357 -1.08 -6.83 -30.76
N ASN A 358 0.13 -6.31 -30.58
CA ASN A 358 0.84 -6.24 -29.29
C ASN A 358 1.15 -7.61 -28.64
N ALA A 359 1.06 -8.72 -29.38
CA ALA A 359 1.49 -10.03 -28.90
C ALA A 359 2.43 -10.73 -29.88
N ILE A 360 3.31 -11.57 -29.33
CA ILE A 360 4.20 -12.46 -30.07
C ILE A 360 3.56 -13.84 -30.11
N GLN A 361 3.31 -14.35 -31.31
CA GLN A 361 2.86 -15.72 -31.48
C GLN A 361 4.06 -16.68 -31.43
N ASP A 362 4.02 -17.64 -30.53
CA ASP A 362 5.06 -18.66 -30.40
C ASP A 362 4.81 -19.80 -31.40
N LEU A 363 5.37 -19.68 -32.61
CA LEU A 363 5.17 -20.65 -33.71
C LEU A 363 5.83 -22.02 -33.45
N ASP A 364 6.99 -22.03 -32.80
CA ASP A 364 7.77 -23.25 -32.50
C ASP A 364 7.44 -23.83 -31.10
N GLY A 365 6.44 -23.24 -30.44
CA GLY A 365 6.05 -23.47 -29.06
C GLY A 365 4.78 -24.31 -28.92
N THR A 366 4.66 -25.01 -27.79
CA THR A 366 3.36 -25.47 -27.28
C THR A 366 3.11 -24.96 -25.86
N LEU A 367 4.03 -24.12 -25.35
CA LEU A 367 4.01 -23.68 -23.96
C LEU A 367 2.85 -22.73 -23.66
N HIS A 368 2.40 -21.98 -24.66
CA HIS A 368 1.33 -20.98 -24.54
C HIS A 368 0.07 -21.39 -25.33
N ASP A 369 -0.09 -22.68 -25.65
CA ASP A 369 -1.24 -23.14 -26.46
C ASP A 369 -2.57 -23.12 -25.67
N ASP A 370 -2.51 -23.12 -24.34
CA ASP A 370 -3.67 -23.14 -23.44
C ASP A 370 -3.88 -21.85 -22.62
N HIS A 371 -2.94 -20.89 -22.69
CA HIS A 371 -3.01 -19.64 -21.95
C HIS A 371 -2.29 -18.47 -22.63
N LEU A 372 -2.76 -17.25 -22.37
CA LEU A 372 -2.03 -16.01 -22.65
C LEU A 372 -0.99 -15.79 -21.56
N HIS A 373 0.27 -15.64 -21.96
CA HIS A 373 1.35 -15.20 -21.09
C HIS A 373 1.49 -13.67 -21.18
N SER A 374 1.53 -12.97 -20.04
CA SER A 374 1.71 -11.52 -19.99
C SER A 374 2.81 -11.13 -19.01
N GLU A 375 3.93 -10.59 -19.49
CA GLU A 375 5.03 -10.11 -18.66
C GLU A 375 4.89 -8.60 -18.37
N PHE A 376 5.04 -8.23 -17.10
CA PHE A 376 4.91 -6.88 -16.60
C PHE A 376 6.28 -6.19 -16.53
N LYS A 377 6.33 -4.91 -16.92
CA LYS A 377 7.52 -4.07 -16.82
C LYS A 377 7.34 -2.97 -15.78
N ALA A 378 7.99 -3.14 -14.62
CA ALA A 378 7.79 -2.25 -13.47
C ALA A 378 8.31 -0.81 -13.60
N GLY A 379 9.19 -0.53 -14.58
CA GLY A 379 9.89 0.76 -14.70
C GLY A 379 9.03 2.00 -14.99
N SER A 380 7.71 1.87 -15.02
CA SER A 380 6.75 2.93 -15.35
C SER A 380 5.94 3.44 -14.15
N ILE A 381 6.09 2.85 -12.96
CA ILE A 381 5.31 3.27 -11.78
C ILE A 381 5.99 4.44 -11.08
N LYS A 382 5.22 5.51 -10.87
CA LYS A 382 5.67 6.67 -10.11
C LYS A 382 5.40 6.44 -8.62
N GLU A 383 6.44 6.52 -7.80
CA GLU A 383 6.28 6.54 -6.35
C GLU A 383 6.05 7.98 -5.87
N ILE A 384 5.08 8.16 -4.98
CA ILE A 384 4.72 9.43 -4.38
C ILE A 384 4.75 9.25 -2.87
N ILE A 385 5.66 9.96 -2.21
CA ILE A 385 5.70 10.06 -0.74
C ILE A 385 4.76 11.21 -0.37
N LEU A 386 3.73 10.91 0.43
CA LEU A 386 2.71 11.88 0.83
C LEU A 386 3.16 12.82 1.93
#